data_AF-I6UQ99-F1
#
_entry.id   AF-I6UQ99-F1
#
_cell.length_a   1.000
_cell.length_b   1.000
_cell.length_c   1.000
_cell.angle_alpha   90.00
_cell.angle_beta   90.00
_cell.angle_gamma   90.00
#
_symmetry.space_group_name_H-M   'P 1'
#
loop_
_entity.id
_entity.type
_entity.pdbx_description
1 polymer ?
#
loop_
_entity_poly.entity_id
_entity_poly.type
_entity_poly.pdbx_seq_one_letter_code
_entity_poly.pdbx_strand_id
1 'polypeptide(L)'
;MGIIQNYASYLGPKDDVALSGLATVSLNEFAEVVLGGSIAVPLAVAYAPKIVPEDVLAQGSNAALAWISENFGLGFSYTSLPNIFVQMGTAGRFFGALWFLLLWFAGFTSAIAMYNYLTALLEEDLGISRKTGTWIVFVIYFLLGIPVVYISGYLDQVDAWINFQLALLALFDIIVGVWLFKPDNFWRELHEGAYINVPTIYKWITVIIAPIFIALPLFGTFSDLVSKTLETPAKIAIVAMLLLGAIETYYAIKKKYGEELAKNEVIIKV
;
A
#
# COMPACT_ATOMS: atom_id res chain seq x y z
N MET A 1 -0.90 3.19 4.62
CA MET A 1 -0.87 1.86 5.28
C MET A 1 -0.20 1.88 6.67
N GLY A 2 0.53 2.92 7.09
CA GLY A 2 1.13 2.95 8.45
C GLY A 2 2.34 2.03 8.65
N ILE A 3 2.60 1.12 7.70
CA ILE A 3 3.63 0.09 7.78
C ILE A 3 5.03 0.69 7.88
N ILE A 4 5.36 1.71 7.07
CA ILE A 4 6.69 2.33 7.09
C ILE A 4 6.92 3.04 8.42
N GLN A 5 5.90 3.72 8.95
CA GLN A 5 5.95 4.34 10.27
C GLN A 5 6.17 3.29 11.38
N ASN A 6 5.52 2.12 11.29
CA ASN A 6 5.73 1.03 12.24
C ASN A 6 7.13 0.39 12.14
N TYR A 7 7.70 0.25 10.94
CA TYR A 7 9.10 -0.17 10.84
C TYR A 7 10.05 0.88 11.41
N ALA A 8 9.80 2.16 11.10
CA ALA A 8 10.59 3.26 11.60
C ALA A 8 10.50 3.42 13.12
N SER A 9 9.40 3.04 13.77
CA SER A 9 9.27 3.10 15.24
C SER A 9 10.17 2.12 15.98
N TYR A 10 10.77 1.14 15.30
CA TYR A 10 11.79 0.27 15.88
C TYR A 10 13.22 0.84 15.75
N LEU A 11 13.41 1.96 15.07
CA LEU A 11 14.69 2.66 14.98
C LEU A 11 14.95 3.49 16.24
N GLY A 12 16.22 3.64 16.59
CA GLY A 12 16.66 4.52 17.66
C GLY A 12 16.53 6.01 17.26
N PRO A 13 16.54 6.94 18.23
CA PRO A 13 16.35 8.38 17.96
C PRO A 13 17.41 9.06 17.09
N LYS A 14 18.52 8.38 16.80
CA LYS A 14 19.65 8.90 16.00
C LYS A 14 20.04 7.97 14.86
N ASP A 15 19.22 6.97 14.56
CA ASP A 15 19.46 6.09 13.44
C ASP A 15 19.10 6.81 12.14
N ASP A 16 19.89 6.60 11.09
CA ASP A 16 19.67 7.25 9.81
C ASP A 16 18.36 6.77 9.15
N VAL A 17 17.45 7.71 8.94
CA VAL A 17 16.22 7.50 8.16
C VAL A 17 16.32 8.04 6.73
N ALA A 18 17.23 8.98 6.47
CA ALA A 18 17.32 9.64 5.17
C ALA A 18 17.93 8.72 4.10
N LEU A 19 19.13 8.18 4.34
CA LEU A 19 19.77 7.27 3.39
C LEU A 19 19.06 5.91 3.37
N SER A 20 18.67 5.39 4.54
CA SER A 20 17.90 4.15 4.65
C SER A 20 16.56 4.22 3.90
N GLY A 21 15.84 5.33 4.04
CA GLY A 21 14.60 5.59 3.30
C GLY A 21 14.83 5.68 1.79
N LEU A 22 15.83 6.45 1.36
CA LEU A 22 16.20 6.56 -0.05
C LEU A 22 16.59 5.21 -0.64
N ALA A 23 17.40 4.41 0.07
CA ALA A 23 17.82 3.08 -0.38
C ALA A 23 16.62 2.12 -0.50
N THR A 24 15.72 2.14 0.49
CA THR A 24 14.50 1.30 0.48
C THR A 24 13.62 1.62 -0.72
N VAL A 25 13.33 2.90 -0.97
CA VAL A 25 12.54 3.33 -2.14
C VAL A 25 13.26 3.02 -3.45
N SER A 26 14.57 3.28 -3.54
CA SER A 26 15.36 3.01 -4.75
C SER A 26 15.38 1.52 -5.11
N LEU A 27 15.47 0.63 -4.12
CA LEU A 27 15.43 -0.82 -4.34
C LEU A 27 14.05 -1.27 -4.80
N ASN A 28 12.97 -0.67 -4.27
CA ASN A 28 11.61 -0.94 -4.73
C ASN A 28 11.44 -0.53 -6.20
N GLU A 29 11.83 0.69 -6.57
CA GLU A 29 11.73 1.19 -7.94
C GLU A 29 12.59 0.37 -8.92
N PHE A 30 13.79 -0.04 -8.49
CA PHE A 30 14.62 -0.94 -9.29
C PHE A 30 13.92 -2.29 -9.53
N ALA A 31 13.35 -2.89 -8.49
CA ALA A 31 12.64 -4.15 -8.61
C ALA A 31 11.39 -4.02 -9.51
N GLU A 32 10.63 -2.93 -9.39
CA GLU A 32 9.42 -2.71 -10.16
C GLU A 32 9.72 -2.41 -11.63
N VAL A 33 10.52 -1.37 -11.90
CA VAL A 33 10.75 -0.86 -13.26
C VAL A 33 11.71 -1.76 -14.03
N VAL A 34 12.81 -2.18 -13.42
CA VAL A 34 13.85 -2.97 -14.11
C VAL A 34 13.45 -4.44 -14.14
N LEU A 35 13.18 -5.07 -12.99
CA LEU A 35 12.91 -6.52 -12.96
C LEU A 35 11.48 -6.83 -13.41
N GLY A 36 10.47 -6.19 -12.81
CA GLY A 36 9.06 -6.41 -13.14
C GLY A 36 8.74 -5.96 -14.57
N GLY A 37 9.08 -4.71 -14.90
CA GLY A 37 8.83 -4.11 -16.20
C GLY A 37 9.49 -4.85 -17.37
N SER A 38 10.75 -5.29 -17.21
CA SER A 38 11.47 -6.01 -18.29
C SER A 38 11.03 -7.46 -18.49
N ILE A 39 10.19 -8.01 -17.61
CA ILE A 39 9.65 -9.37 -17.76
C ILE A 39 8.20 -9.28 -18.24
N ALA A 40 7.33 -8.62 -17.47
CA ALA A 40 5.90 -8.64 -17.72
C ALA A 40 5.52 -7.93 -19.04
N VAL A 41 6.08 -6.75 -19.31
CA VAL A 41 5.71 -5.95 -20.49
C VAL A 41 6.18 -6.61 -21.80
N PRO A 42 7.43 -7.09 -21.95
CA PRO A 42 7.83 -7.80 -23.16
C PRO A 42 7.03 -9.08 -23.42
N LEU A 43 6.71 -9.84 -22.37
CA LEU A 43 5.86 -11.02 -22.51
C LEU A 43 4.43 -10.65 -22.91
N ALA A 44 3.87 -9.55 -22.38
CA ALA A 44 2.58 -9.03 -22.79
C ALA A 44 2.56 -8.62 -24.27
N VAL A 45 3.57 -7.89 -24.75
CA VAL A 45 3.69 -7.52 -26.17
C VAL A 45 3.84 -8.76 -27.06
N ALA A 46 4.70 -9.71 -26.66
CA ALA A 46 4.93 -10.93 -27.43
C ALA A 46 3.69 -11.82 -27.52
N TYR A 47 2.85 -11.81 -26.48
CA TYR A 47 1.64 -12.62 -26.42
C TYR A 47 0.39 -11.90 -26.93
N ALA A 48 0.44 -10.57 -27.10
CA ALA A 48 -0.67 -9.76 -27.55
C ALA A 48 -1.38 -10.31 -28.80
N PRO A 49 -0.69 -10.81 -29.85
CA PRO A 49 -1.35 -11.38 -31.03
C PRO A 49 -2.29 -12.56 -30.77
N LYS A 50 -2.20 -13.20 -29.60
CA LYS A 50 -3.02 -14.37 -29.23
C LYS A 50 -4.23 -14.02 -28.36
N ILE A 51 -4.23 -12.85 -27.73
CA ILE A 51 -5.24 -12.46 -26.74
C ILE A 51 -5.94 -11.14 -27.08
N VAL A 52 -5.29 -10.27 -27.84
CA VAL A 52 -5.83 -8.96 -28.22
C VAL A 52 -6.54 -9.07 -29.58
N PRO A 53 -7.72 -8.46 -29.74
CA PRO A 53 -8.42 -8.37 -31.03
C PRO A 53 -7.57 -7.76 -32.16
N GLU A 54 -7.76 -8.24 -33.40
CA GLU A 54 -6.96 -7.80 -34.56
C GLU A 54 -7.07 -6.30 -34.87
N ASP A 55 -8.24 -5.70 -34.63
CA ASP A 55 -8.51 -4.27 -34.82
C ASP A 55 -7.75 -3.39 -33.82
N VAL A 56 -7.52 -3.90 -32.60
CA VAL A 56 -6.73 -3.22 -31.57
C VAL A 56 -5.23 -3.43 -31.84
N LEU A 57 -4.82 -4.62 -32.27
CA LEU A 57 -3.43 -4.90 -32.66
C LEU A 57 -2.97 -4.02 -33.83
N ALA A 58 -3.86 -3.74 -34.78
CA ALA A 58 -3.58 -2.86 -35.92
C ALA A 58 -3.26 -1.41 -35.50
N GLN A 59 -3.67 -0.97 -34.31
CA GLN A 59 -3.37 0.35 -33.75
C GLN A 59 -1.98 0.44 -33.10
N GLY A 60 -1.26 -0.69 -33.04
CA GLY A 60 0.12 -0.79 -32.55
C GLY A 60 0.24 -1.23 -31.09
N SER A 61 1.49 -1.43 -30.65
CA SER A 61 1.79 -2.05 -29.35
C SER A 61 1.24 -1.27 -28.15
N ASN A 62 1.14 0.05 -28.22
CA ASN A 62 0.60 0.87 -27.13
C ASN A 62 -0.90 0.61 -26.92
N ALA A 63 -1.67 0.49 -28.00
CA ALA A 63 -3.10 0.16 -27.94
C ALA A 63 -3.32 -1.25 -27.41
N ALA A 64 -2.49 -2.21 -27.86
CA ALA A 64 -2.52 -3.58 -27.36
C ALA A 64 -2.22 -3.66 -25.86
N LEU A 65 -1.20 -2.94 -25.37
CA LEU A 65 -0.87 -2.90 -23.95
C LEU A 65 -1.96 -2.21 -23.11
N ALA A 66 -2.55 -1.12 -23.60
CA ALA A 66 -3.67 -0.47 -22.94
C ALA A 66 -4.88 -1.42 -22.82
N TRP A 67 -5.19 -2.15 -23.89
CA TRP A 67 -6.27 -3.14 -23.90
C TRP A 67 -6.00 -4.30 -22.93
N ILE A 68 -4.76 -4.81 -22.88
CA ILE A 68 -4.37 -5.85 -21.91
C ILE A 68 -4.54 -5.31 -20.48
N SER A 69 -4.08 -4.09 -20.20
CA SER A 69 -4.22 -3.46 -18.88
C SER A 69 -5.68 -3.33 -18.46
N GLU A 70 -6.56 -2.91 -19.37
CA GLU A 70 -7.99 -2.72 -19.10
C GLU A 70 -8.76 -4.03 -18.90
N ASN A 71 -8.46 -5.06 -19.71
CA ASN A 71 -9.23 -6.31 -19.70
C ASN A 71 -8.68 -7.36 -18.73
N PHE A 72 -7.37 -7.36 -18.50
CA PHE A 72 -6.72 -8.33 -17.63
C PHE A 72 -6.16 -7.72 -16.35
N GLY A 73 -5.67 -6.48 -16.38
CA GLY A 73 -5.04 -5.81 -15.25
C GLY A 73 -4.01 -6.70 -14.52
N LEU A 74 -4.10 -6.77 -13.19
CA LEU A 74 -3.30 -7.69 -12.37
C LEU A 74 -3.55 -9.17 -12.70
N GLY A 75 -4.74 -9.51 -13.20
CA GLY A 75 -5.13 -10.84 -13.64
C GLY A 75 -4.31 -11.37 -14.82
N PHE A 76 -3.64 -10.50 -15.59
CA PHE A 76 -2.75 -10.92 -16.68
C PHE A 76 -1.65 -11.87 -16.19
N SER A 77 -1.08 -11.58 -15.02
CA SER A 77 -0.02 -12.37 -14.41
C SER A 77 -0.45 -13.78 -14.01
N TYR A 78 -1.76 -14.01 -13.80
CA TYR A 78 -2.30 -15.28 -13.33
C TYR A 78 -3.07 -16.04 -14.41
N THR A 79 -3.54 -15.36 -15.44
CA THR A 79 -4.31 -15.98 -16.54
C THR A 79 -3.48 -16.17 -17.80
N SER A 80 -2.64 -15.18 -18.16
CA SER A 80 -1.90 -15.19 -19.42
C SER A 80 -0.45 -15.66 -19.25
N LEU A 81 0.28 -15.15 -18.25
CA LEU A 81 1.69 -15.52 -18.04
C LEU A 81 1.91 -17.04 -17.89
N PRO A 82 1.11 -17.82 -17.12
CA PRO A 82 1.28 -19.28 -17.06
C PRO A 82 1.19 -19.94 -18.45
N ASN A 83 0.24 -19.49 -19.27
CA ASN A 83 0.03 -20.03 -20.61
C ASN A 83 1.21 -19.71 -21.53
N ILE A 84 1.80 -18.52 -21.41
CA ILE A 84 3.03 -18.14 -22.13
C ILE A 84 4.17 -19.10 -21.78
N PHE A 85 4.41 -19.30 -20.49
CA PHE A 85 5.48 -20.18 -20.02
C PHE A 85 5.29 -21.63 -20.46
N VAL A 86 4.05 -22.13 -20.49
CA VAL A 86 3.76 -23.49 -20.98
C VAL A 86 4.05 -23.62 -22.48
N GLN A 87 3.74 -22.60 -23.28
CA GLN A 87 3.97 -22.61 -24.73
C GLN A 87 5.45 -22.54 -25.10
N MET A 88 6.29 -21.99 -24.23
CA MET A 88 7.75 -21.98 -24.36
C MET A 88 8.41 -23.36 -24.07
N GLY A 89 7.61 -24.40 -23.83
CA GLY A 89 8.09 -25.77 -23.62
C GLY A 89 8.70 -25.99 -22.24
N THR A 90 9.61 -26.96 -22.12
CA THR A 90 10.19 -27.37 -20.83
C THR A 90 10.95 -26.23 -20.13
N ALA A 91 11.74 -25.45 -20.89
CA ALA A 91 12.46 -24.30 -20.34
C ALA A 91 11.49 -23.23 -19.84
N GLY A 92 10.42 -22.96 -20.60
CA GLY A 92 9.38 -22.01 -20.20
C GLY A 92 8.72 -22.36 -18.88
N ARG A 93 8.38 -23.63 -18.65
CA ARG A 93 7.80 -24.11 -17.38
C ARG A 93 8.73 -23.88 -16.19
N PHE A 94 10.04 -24.09 -16.37
CA PHE A 94 11.04 -23.81 -15.34
C PHE A 94 11.10 -22.31 -15.01
N PHE A 95 11.17 -21.44 -16.01
CA PHE A 95 11.15 -19.99 -15.80
C PHE A 95 9.82 -19.49 -15.23
N GLY A 96 8.70 -20.10 -15.61
CA GLY A 96 7.40 -19.83 -15.01
C GLY A 96 7.36 -20.18 -13.53
N ALA A 97 7.93 -21.32 -13.14
CA ALA A 97 8.05 -21.69 -11.73
C ALA A 97 8.90 -20.67 -10.95
N LEU A 98 10.02 -20.20 -11.52
CA LEU A 98 10.84 -19.16 -10.90
C LEU A 98 10.10 -17.82 -10.80
N TRP A 99 9.32 -17.44 -11.81
CA TRP A 99 8.51 -16.23 -11.80
C TRP A 99 7.47 -16.26 -10.68
N PHE A 100 6.71 -17.35 -10.56
CA PHE A 100 5.72 -17.47 -9.48
C PHE A 100 6.35 -17.64 -8.10
N LEU A 101 7.53 -18.26 -8.01
CA LEU A 101 8.29 -18.29 -6.77
C LEU A 101 8.75 -16.88 -6.35
N LEU A 102 9.18 -16.06 -7.31
CA LEU A 102 9.53 -14.66 -7.08
C LEU A 102 8.31 -13.84 -6.62
N LEU A 103 7.16 -13.98 -7.30
CA LEU A 103 5.91 -13.33 -6.87
C LEU A 103 5.47 -13.77 -5.48
N TRP A 104 5.66 -15.06 -5.15
CA TRP A 104 5.38 -15.57 -3.82
C TRP A 104 6.26 -14.91 -2.75
N PHE A 105 7.58 -14.80 -2.98
CA PHE A 105 8.46 -14.10 -2.05
C PHE A 105 8.08 -12.62 -1.88
N ALA A 106 7.78 -11.92 -2.98
CA ALA A 106 7.37 -10.51 -2.95
C ALA A 106 6.05 -10.29 -2.18
N GLY A 107 5.05 -11.16 -2.40
CA GLY A 107 3.80 -11.12 -1.65
C GLY A 107 3.97 -11.52 -0.19
N PHE A 108 4.82 -12.50 0.10
CA PHE A 108 5.04 -13.03 1.44
C PHE A 108 5.70 -12.01 2.38
N THR A 109 6.74 -11.30 1.92
CA THR A 109 7.39 -10.26 2.73
C THR A 109 6.44 -9.10 3.02
N SER A 110 5.65 -8.69 2.03
CA SER A 110 4.63 -7.64 2.17
C SER A 110 3.51 -8.04 3.14
N ALA A 111 3.07 -9.30 3.09
CA ALA A 111 2.07 -9.84 4.01
C ALA A 111 2.57 -9.85 5.46
N ILE A 112 3.83 -10.23 5.70
CA ILE A 112 4.44 -10.20 7.04
C ILE A 112 4.44 -8.78 7.61
N ALA A 113 4.80 -7.79 6.79
CA ALA A 113 4.82 -6.38 7.18
C ALA A 113 3.44 -5.89 7.64
N MET A 114 2.39 -6.16 6.85
CA MET A 114 1.01 -5.82 7.18
C MET A 114 0.52 -6.53 8.45
N TYR A 115 0.88 -7.81 8.59
CA TYR A 115 0.50 -8.62 9.74
C TYR A 115 1.16 -8.13 11.03
N ASN A 116 2.46 -7.80 10.98
CA ASN A 116 3.20 -7.29 12.12
C ASN A 116 2.62 -5.95 12.58
N TYR A 117 2.30 -5.05 11.65
CA TYR A 117 1.68 -3.76 11.97
C TYR A 117 0.42 -3.92 12.82
N LEU A 118 -0.54 -4.75 12.38
CA LEU A 118 -1.79 -4.96 13.14
C LEU A 118 -1.54 -5.67 14.48
N THR A 119 -0.56 -6.57 14.53
CA THR A 119 -0.21 -7.25 15.78
C THR A 119 0.39 -6.25 16.79
N ALA A 120 1.26 -5.35 16.33
CA ALA A 120 1.86 -4.31 17.15
C ALA A 120 0.81 -3.31 17.66
N LEU A 121 -0.15 -2.92 16.80
CA LEU A 121 -1.29 -2.09 17.19
C LEU A 121 -2.06 -2.71 18.37
N LEU A 122 -2.44 -3.99 18.27
CA LEU A 122 -3.15 -4.68 19.36
C LEU A 122 -2.31 -4.80 20.65
N GLU A 123 -1.00 -4.99 20.51
CA GLU A 123 -0.07 -5.12 21.64
C GLU A 123 0.12 -3.79 22.37
N GLU A 124 0.39 -2.71 21.64
CA GLU A 124 0.71 -1.40 22.20
C GLU A 124 -0.54 -0.65 22.68
N ASP A 125 -1.61 -0.64 21.87
CA ASP A 125 -2.81 0.14 22.17
C ASP A 125 -3.72 -0.59 23.15
N LEU A 126 -4.01 -1.86 22.87
CA LEU A 126 -4.95 -2.66 23.68
C LEU A 126 -4.25 -3.47 24.79
N GLY A 127 -2.92 -3.59 24.79
CA GLY A 127 -2.19 -4.38 25.79
C GLY A 127 -2.38 -5.89 25.62
N ILE A 128 -2.81 -6.35 24.44
CA ILE A 128 -3.03 -7.76 24.17
C ILE A 128 -1.68 -8.44 23.96
N SER A 129 -1.44 -9.58 24.60
CA SER A 129 -0.18 -10.31 24.39
C SER A 129 0.03 -10.64 22.90
N ARG A 130 1.25 -10.46 22.39
CA ARG A 130 1.59 -10.64 20.97
C ARG A 130 1.11 -11.96 20.38
N LYS A 131 1.19 -13.05 21.16
CA LYS A 131 0.71 -14.39 20.77
C LYS A 131 -0.80 -14.40 20.52
N THR A 132 -1.58 -13.79 21.40
CA THR A 132 -3.04 -13.68 21.24
C THR A 132 -3.40 -12.70 20.13
N GLY A 133 -2.72 -11.55 20.05
CA GLY A 133 -2.91 -10.56 18.99
C GLY A 133 -2.68 -11.16 17.60
N THR A 134 -1.62 -11.97 17.45
CA THR A 134 -1.34 -12.73 16.23
C THR A 134 -2.56 -13.57 15.82
N TRP A 135 -3.11 -14.41 16.70
CA TRP A 135 -4.28 -15.22 16.36
C TRP A 135 -5.52 -14.40 16.03
N ILE A 136 -5.73 -13.28 16.70
CA ILE A 136 -6.84 -12.36 16.40
C ILE A 136 -6.70 -11.82 14.98
N VAL A 137 -5.53 -11.30 14.61
CA VAL A 137 -5.25 -10.78 13.25
C VAL A 137 -5.46 -11.86 12.20
N PHE A 138 -4.99 -13.09 12.45
CA PHE A 138 -5.22 -14.22 11.54
C PHE A 138 -6.70 -14.47 11.30
N VAL A 139 -7.51 -14.54 12.37
CA VAL A 139 -8.95 -14.78 12.26
C VAL A 139 -9.63 -13.63 11.50
N ILE A 140 -9.25 -12.38 11.76
CA ILE A 140 -9.78 -11.22 11.03
C ILE A 140 -9.46 -11.34 9.53
N TYR A 141 -8.21 -11.60 9.17
CA TYR A 141 -7.80 -11.76 7.78
C TYR A 141 -8.51 -12.93 7.09
N PHE A 142 -8.65 -14.06 7.79
CA PHE A 142 -9.35 -15.22 7.27
C PHE A 142 -10.83 -14.90 6.98
N LEU A 143 -11.53 -14.29 7.93
CA LEU A 143 -12.95 -13.94 7.77
C LEU A 143 -13.17 -12.88 6.67
N LEU A 144 -12.31 -11.87 6.59
CA LEU A 144 -12.38 -10.83 5.55
C LEU A 144 -11.96 -11.35 4.16
N GLY A 145 -11.15 -12.42 4.11
CA GLY A 145 -10.72 -13.05 2.87
C GLY A 145 -11.76 -13.99 2.26
N ILE A 146 -12.67 -14.57 3.05
CA ILE A 146 -13.71 -15.49 2.55
C ILE A 146 -14.56 -14.88 1.42
N PRO A 147 -15.11 -13.65 1.55
CA PRO A 147 -15.92 -13.04 0.50
C PRO A 147 -15.22 -12.90 -0.85
N VAL A 148 -13.89 -12.74 -0.87
CA VAL A 148 -13.10 -12.63 -2.11
C VAL A 148 -13.25 -13.88 -2.98
N VAL A 149 -13.46 -15.06 -2.38
CA VAL A 149 -13.61 -16.33 -3.10
C VAL A 149 -15.02 -16.50 -3.66
N TYR A 150 -16.04 -16.03 -2.95
CA TYR A 150 -17.44 -16.35 -3.25
C TYR A 150 -18.21 -15.21 -3.93
N ILE A 151 -17.71 -13.97 -3.87
CA ILE A 151 -18.41 -12.78 -4.35
C ILE A 151 -17.58 -12.13 -5.46
N SER A 152 -18.06 -12.25 -6.70
CA SER A 152 -17.41 -11.66 -7.87
C SER A 152 -17.34 -10.14 -7.73
N GLY A 153 -16.20 -9.54 -8.04
CA GLY A 153 -16.00 -8.09 -7.97
C GLY A 153 -15.96 -7.50 -6.55
N TYR A 154 -16.04 -8.32 -5.50
CA TYR A 154 -15.92 -7.83 -4.11
C TYR A 154 -14.54 -7.22 -3.85
N LEU A 155 -13.48 -7.89 -4.31
CA LEU A 155 -12.11 -7.41 -4.14
C LEU A 155 -11.92 -6.05 -4.80
N ASP A 156 -12.38 -5.88 -6.04
CA ASP A 156 -12.23 -4.63 -6.80
C ASP A 156 -12.93 -3.46 -6.11
N GLN A 157 -14.11 -3.70 -5.52
CA GLN A 157 -14.86 -2.68 -4.78
C GLN A 157 -14.16 -2.27 -3.49
N VAL A 158 -13.65 -3.24 -2.73
CA VAL A 158 -12.92 -2.99 -1.47
C VAL A 158 -11.57 -2.34 -1.77
N ASP A 159 -10.86 -2.79 -2.80
CA ASP A 159 -9.57 -2.25 -3.24
C ASP A 159 -9.71 -0.80 -3.71
N ALA A 160 -10.74 -0.47 -4.49
CA ALA A 160 -11.02 0.91 -4.88
C ALA A 160 -11.22 1.83 -3.67
N TRP A 161 -11.91 1.36 -2.63
CA TRP A 161 -12.07 2.11 -1.38
C TRP A 161 -10.74 2.26 -0.63
N ILE A 162 -9.95 1.20 -0.53
CA ILE A 162 -8.64 1.22 0.13
C ILE A 162 -7.70 2.18 -0.59
N ASN A 163 -7.63 2.16 -1.92
CA ASN A 163 -6.78 3.05 -2.71
C ASN A 163 -7.13 4.54 -2.46
N PHE A 164 -8.43 4.86 -2.39
CA PHE A 164 -8.86 6.20 -1.98
C PHE A 164 -8.39 6.55 -0.56
N GLN A 165 -8.57 5.65 0.41
CA GLN A 165 -8.12 5.86 1.79
C GLN A 165 -6.60 6.00 1.91
N LEU A 166 -5.82 5.29 1.10
CA LEU A 166 -4.36 5.39 1.10
C LEU A 166 -3.89 6.77 0.66
N ALA A 167 -4.44 7.30 -0.43
CA ALA A 167 -4.13 8.65 -0.88
C ALA A 167 -4.58 9.70 0.14
N LEU A 168 -5.75 9.52 0.76
CA LEU A 168 -6.26 10.43 1.78
C LEU A 168 -5.36 10.44 3.02
N LEU A 169 -4.96 9.26 3.51
CA LEU A 169 -4.05 9.14 4.65
C LEU A 169 -2.66 9.72 4.34
N ALA A 170 -2.14 9.57 3.12
CA ALA A 170 -0.88 10.20 2.73
C ALA A 170 -0.96 11.74 2.80
N LEU A 171 -2.11 12.33 2.44
CA LEU A 171 -2.33 13.77 2.61
C LEU A 171 -2.38 14.15 4.09
N PHE A 172 -3.06 13.36 4.93
CA PHE A 172 -3.07 13.56 6.38
C PHE A 172 -1.66 13.44 6.99
N ASP A 173 -0.84 12.49 6.56
CA ASP A 173 0.54 12.34 7.01
C ASP A 173 1.36 13.61 6.73
N ILE A 174 1.17 14.26 5.57
CA ILE A 174 1.83 15.54 5.27
C ILE A 174 1.28 16.66 6.17
N ILE A 175 -0.04 16.75 6.33
CA ILE A 175 -0.66 17.79 7.16
C ILE A 175 -0.15 17.68 8.61
N VAL A 176 -0.16 16.48 9.18
CA VAL A 176 0.24 16.25 10.57
C VAL A 176 1.76 16.32 10.71
N GLY A 177 2.48 15.50 9.95
CA GLY A 177 3.92 15.31 10.07
C GLY A 177 4.77 16.48 9.57
N VAL A 178 4.23 17.33 8.70
CA VAL A 178 4.98 18.46 8.12
C VAL A 178 4.38 19.80 8.49
N TRP A 179 3.07 20.02 8.30
CA TRP A 179 2.47 21.33 8.53
C TRP A 179 2.20 21.62 10.01
N LEU A 180 1.52 20.70 10.72
CA LEU A 180 1.22 20.85 12.14
C LEU A 180 2.49 20.71 12.99
N PHE A 181 3.40 19.79 12.63
CA PHE A 181 4.70 19.67 13.29
C PHE A 181 5.66 20.83 12.98
N LYS A 182 5.33 21.67 11.98
CA LYS A 182 6.12 22.75 11.37
C LYS A 182 7.22 22.24 10.42
N PRO A 183 7.31 22.79 9.18
CA PRO A 183 8.27 22.32 8.19
C PRO A 183 9.74 22.38 8.62
N ASP A 184 10.11 23.34 9.47
CA ASP A 184 11.48 23.44 9.99
C ASP A 184 11.82 22.32 10.98
N ASN A 185 10.86 21.94 11.83
CA ASN A 185 11.04 20.83 12.76
C ASN A 185 11.14 19.51 12.01
N PHE A 186 10.24 19.25 11.05
CA PHE A 186 10.30 18.08 10.18
C PHE A 186 11.64 17.99 9.45
N TRP A 187 12.11 19.10 8.89
CA TRP A 187 13.38 19.14 8.16
C TRP A 187 14.59 18.85 9.06
N ARG A 188 14.56 19.33 10.31
CA ARG A 188 15.58 19.03 11.31
C ARG A 188 15.54 17.55 11.70
N GLU A 189 14.35 17.01 11.99
CA GLU A 189 14.18 15.61 12.38
C GLU A 189 14.67 14.65 11.28
N LEU A 190 14.37 14.95 10.02
CA LEU A 190 14.86 14.19 8.86
C LEU A 190 16.39 14.11 8.78
N HIS A 191 17.10 15.13 9.30
CA HIS A 191 18.56 15.20 9.28
C HIS A 191 19.21 14.79 10.60
N GLU A 192 18.43 14.51 11.66
CA GLU A 192 18.97 14.04 12.93
C GLU A 192 19.51 12.61 12.73
N GLY A 193 20.81 12.42 12.97
CA GLY A 193 21.47 11.13 12.75
C GLY A 193 21.67 10.72 11.28
N ALA A 194 21.28 11.57 10.31
CA ALA A 194 21.31 11.23 8.89
C ALA A 194 22.74 11.10 8.33
N TYR A 195 22.95 10.09 7.48
CA TYR A 195 24.22 9.87 6.78
C TYR A 195 24.35 10.68 5.49
N ILE A 196 23.24 11.22 4.99
CA ILE A 196 23.19 12.08 3.81
C ILE A 196 22.47 13.40 4.13
N ASN A 197 22.86 14.46 3.43
CA ASN A 197 22.11 15.71 3.44
C ASN A 197 21.11 15.71 2.29
N VAL A 198 19.82 15.73 2.63
CA VAL A 198 18.74 15.79 1.64
C VAL A 198 18.73 17.19 1.00
N PRO A 199 18.70 17.31 -0.34
CA PRO A 199 18.68 18.61 -1.00
C PRO A 199 17.47 19.46 -0.59
N THR A 200 17.68 20.74 -0.25
CA THR A 200 16.63 21.65 0.28
C THR A 200 15.41 21.81 -0.64
N ILE A 201 15.55 21.53 -1.93
CA ILE A 201 14.41 21.50 -2.85
C ILE A 201 13.33 20.49 -2.40
N TYR A 202 13.72 19.36 -1.80
CA TYR A 202 12.79 18.35 -1.30
C TYR A 202 11.94 18.84 -0.14
N LYS A 203 12.40 19.83 0.62
CA LYS A 203 11.58 20.51 1.62
C LYS A 203 10.37 21.16 0.98
N TRP A 204 10.58 21.91 -0.11
CA TRP A 204 9.49 22.57 -0.83
C TRP A 204 8.63 21.60 -1.61
N ILE A 205 9.23 20.52 -2.15
CA ILE A 205 8.46 19.43 -2.77
C ILE A 205 7.50 18.85 -1.74
N THR A 206 7.97 18.51 -0.54
CA THR A 206 7.15 17.90 0.51
C THR A 206 6.07 18.85 1.03
N VAL A 207 6.41 20.13 1.22
CA VAL A 207 5.47 21.12 1.80
C VAL A 207 4.40 21.59 0.81
N ILE A 208 4.72 21.69 -0.48
CA ILE A 208 3.85 22.32 -1.49
C ILE A 208 3.46 21.34 -2.59
N ILE A 209 4.44 20.73 -3.26
CA ILE A 209 4.19 19.96 -4.49
C ILE A 209 3.48 18.65 -4.17
N ALA A 210 4.00 17.86 -3.23
CA ALA A 210 3.43 16.58 -2.82
C ALA A 210 1.95 16.67 -2.41
N PRO A 211 1.52 17.58 -1.52
CA PRO A 211 0.11 17.67 -1.16
C PRO A 211 -0.79 18.07 -2.33
N ILE A 212 -0.32 18.92 -3.27
CA ILE A 212 -1.07 19.26 -4.49
C ILE A 212 -1.22 18.03 -5.39
N PHE A 213 -0.13 17.30 -5.62
CA PHE A 213 -0.12 16.10 -6.46
C PHE A 213 -0.93 14.95 -5.86
N ILE A 214 -1.09 14.89 -4.54
CA ILE A 214 -1.98 13.93 -3.86
C ILE A 214 -3.43 14.41 -3.89
N ALA A 215 -3.68 15.72 -3.65
CA ALA A 215 -5.03 16.28 -3.61
C ALA A 215 -5.74 16.23 -4.97
N LEU A 216 -5.03 16.44 -6.08
CA LEU A 216 -5.62 16.46 -7.43
C LEU A 216 -6.29 15.12 -7.80
N PRO A 217 -5.61 13.95 -7.73
CA PRO A 217 -6.24 12.65 -7.98
C PRO A 217 -7.31 12.28 -6.94
N LEU A 218 -7.20 12.78 -5.70
CA LEU A 218 -8.19 12.54 -4.65
C LEU A 218 -9.58 13.06 -5.03
N PHE A 219 -9.67 14.21 -5.70
CA PHE A 219 -10.97 14.71 -6.17
C PHE A 219 -11.59 13.80 -7.25
N GLY A 220 -10.78 13.30 -8.18
CA GLY A 220 -11.23 12.39 -9.24
C GLY A 220 -11.70 11.05 -8.67
N THR A 221 -10.86 10.44 -7.83
CA THR A 221 -11.18 9.17 -7.17
C THR A 221 -12.38 9.28 -6.23
N PHE A 222 -12.57 10.42 -5.55
CA PHE A 222 -13.76 10.67 -4.74
C PHE A 222 -15.05 10.69 -5.59
N SER A 223 -15.02 11.37 -6.73
CA SER A 223 -16.16 11.40 -7.66
C SER A 223 -16.52 10.00 -8.18
N ASP A 224 -15.51 9.21 -8.53
CA ASP A 224 -15.71 7.82 -8.97
C ASP A 224 -16.25 6.92 -7.85
N LEU A 225 -15.81 7.14 -6.61
CA LEU A 225 -16.25 6.37 -5.45
C LEU A 225 -17.70 6.67 -5.07
N VAL A 226 -18.11 7.94 -5.17
CA VAL A 226 -19.49 8.38 -4.88
C VAL A 226 -20.45 7.96 -5.99
N SER A 227 -19.99 7.92 -7.24
CA SER A 227 -20.82 7.52 -8.39
C SER A 227 -21.01 6.00 -8.49
N LYS A 228 -20.05 5.20 -8.01
CA LYS A 228 -20.17 3.74 -7.98
C LYS A 228 -21.08 3.29 -6.83
N THR A 229 -22.07 2.46 -7.15
CA THR A 229 -22.89 1.79 -6.14
C THR A 229 -22.12 0.60 -5.58
N LEU A 230 -21.55 0.76 -4.38
CA LEU A 230 -20.96 -0.37 -3.66
C LEU A 230 -22.05 -1.40 -3.34
N GLU A 231 -21.76 -2.67 -3.57
CA GLU A 231 -22.63 -3.78 -3.20
C GLU A 231 -22.68 -3.96 -1.69
N THR A 232 -23.76 -4.56 -1.19
CA THR A 232 -24.00 -4.77 0.24
C THR A 232 -22.84 -5.46 0.97
N PRO A 233 -22.23 -6.54 0.44
CA PRO A 233 -21.12 -7.20 1.13
C PRO A 233 -19.90 -6.29 1.31
N ALA A 234 -19.51 -5.54 0.26
CA ALA A 234 -18.39 -4.60 0.31
C ALA A 234 -18.68 -3.44 1.28
N LYS A 235 -19.90 -2.88 1.26
CA LYS A 235 -20.34 -1.86 2.21
C LYS A 235 -20.23 -2.32 3.66
N ILE A 236 -20.71 -3.52 3.96
CA ILE A 236 -20.65 -4.09 5.31
C ILE A 236 -19.21 -4.22 5.77
N ALA A 237 -18.33 -4.76 4.93
CA ALA A 237 -16.92 -4.93 5.26
C ALA A 237 -16.24 -3.57 5.55
N ILE A 238 -16.44 -2.59 4.67
CA ILE A 238 -15.88 -1.24 4.83
C ILE A 238 -16.36 -0.58 6.12
N VAL A 239 -17.68 -0.56 6.35
CA VAL A 239 -18.27 0.07 7.54
C VAL A 239 -17.84 -0.66 8.82
N ALA A 240 -17.82 -1.99 8.81
CA ALA A 240 -17.36 -2.78 9.94
C ALA A 240 -15.90 -2.45 10.29
N MET A 241 -15.02 -2.35 9.29
CA MET A 241 -13.62 -2.00 9.52
C MET A 241 -13.43 -0.56 10.02
N LEU A 242 -14.19 0.39 9.50
CA LEU A 242 -14.17 1.78 9.99
C LEU A 242 -14.66 1.87 11.44
N LEU A 243 -15.72 1.14 11.79
CA LEU A 243 -16.22 1.08 13.16
C LEU A 243 -15.21 0.42 14.10
N LEU A 244 -14.61 -0.69 13.68
CA LEU A 244 -13.56 -1.36 14.46
C LEU A 244 -12.37 -0.43 14.70
N GLY A 245 -11.88 0.24 13.66
CA GLY A 245 -10.81 1.23 13.79
C GLY A 245 -11.19 2.41 14.68
N ALA A 246 -12.40 2.97 14.52
CA ALA A 246 -12.86 4.08 15.35
C ALA A 246 -12.99 3.69 16.84
N ILE A 247 -13.48 2.49 17.12
CA ILE A 247 -13.58 1.95 18.48
C ILE A 247 -12.19 1.77 19.08
N GLU A 248 -11.29 1.10 18.35
CA GLU A 248 -9.92 0.86 18.75
C GLU A 248 -9.21 2.20 19.06
N THR A 249 -9.24 3.14 18.13
CA THR A 249 -8.64 4.47 18.29
C THR A 249 -9.25 5.23 19.47
N TYR A 250 -10.57 5.17 19.68
CA TYR A 250 -11.21 5.79 20.85
C TYR A 250 -10.68 5.20 22.17
N TYR A 251 -10.57 3.87 22.26
CA TYR A 251 -9.99 3.21 23.43
C TYR A 251 -8.52 3.56 23.62
N ALA A 252 -7.73 3.56 22.54
CA ALA A 252 -6.32 3.92 22.57
C ALA A 252 -6.12 5.35 23.07
N ILE A 253 -6.87 6.32 22.53
CA ILE A 253 -6.81 7.72 22.95
C ILE A 253 -7.19 7.86 24.42
N LYS A 254 -8.30 7.25 24.85
CA LYS A 254 -8.77 7.33 26.24
C LYS A 254 -7.77 6.72 27.23
N LYS A 255 -7.08 5.66 26.83
CA LYS A 255 -6.08 4.97 27.64
C LYS A 255 -4.76 5.74 27.71
N LYS A 256 -4.25 6.24 26.58
CA LYS A 256 -2.96 6.94 26.49
C LYS A 256 -3.04 8.38 27.00
N TYR A 257 -4.10 9.11 26.62
CA TYR A 257 -4.26 10.54 26.90
C TYR A 257 -5.32 10.83 27.96
N GLY A 258 -5.75 9.82 28.73
CA GLY A 258 -6.84 9.96 29.69
C GLY A 258 -6.60 11.04 30.76
N GLU A 259 -5.34 11.21 31.18
CA GLU A 259 -4.96 12.26 32.13
C GLU A 259 -4.95 13.65 31.51
N GLU A 260 -4.40 13.80 30.31
CA GLU A 260 -4.37 15.07 29.58
C GLU A 260 -5.78 15.54 29.22
N LEU A 261 -6.65 14.61 28.81
CA LEU A 261 -8.06 14.87 28.53
C LEU A 261 -8.85 15.24 29.80
N ALA A 262 -8.55 14.62 30.94
CA ALA A 262 -9.20 14.93 32.20
C ALA A 262 -8.77 16.29 32.78
N LYS A 263 -7.50 16.66 32.60
CA LYS A 263 -6.92 17.91 33.11
C LYS A 263 -7.02 19.07 32.10
N ASN A 264 -7.35 18.79 30.84
CA ASN A 264 -7.34 19.72 29.70
C ASN A 264 -6.00 20.47 29.56
N GLU A 265 -4.89 19.78 29.86
CA GLU A 265 -3.54 20.31 29.82
C GLU A 265 -2.62 19.31 29.12
N VAL A 266 -1.69 19.81 28.29
CA VAL A 266 -0.63 18.99 27.69
C VAL A 266 0.43 18.71 28.75
N ILE A 267 0.44 17.49 29.28
CA ILE A 267 1.28 17.11 30.43
C ILE A 267 2.71 16.81 29.97
N ILE A 268 2.89 16.26 28.77
CA ILE A 268 4.21 15.98 28.17
C ILE A 268 4.55 17.07 27.15
N LYS A 269 5.46 17.98 27.53
CA LYS A 269 6.11 18.90 26.59
C LYS A 269 7.49 18.31 26.25
N VAL A 270 7.62 17.79 25.02
CA VAL A 270 8.90 17.34 24.46
C VAL A 270 9.69 18.55 23.97
#